data_AF-V5HGF0-F1
#
_entry.id   AF-V5HGF0-F1
#
_cell.length_a   1.000
_cell.length_b   1.000
_cell.length_c   1.000
_cell.angle_alpha   90.00
_cell.angle_beta   90.00
_cell.angle_gamma   90.00
#
_symmetry.space_group_name_H-M   'P 1'
#
loop_
_entity.id
_entity.type
_entity.pdbx_description
1 polymer ?
#
loop_
_entity_poly.entity_id
_entity_poly.type
_entity_poly.pdbx_seq_one_letter_code
_entity_poly.pdbx_strand_id
1 'polypeptide(L)'
;MVLAHPGQPQSSEEAARTALALLCQSTLDLVAASPQAFQEHTVILEAFFQMMYSIARKSTMLLVTDKMDLFPVFACAVATIALPERSTVKAAASFLAEFILHSRPIPALMTVINRSGELLVEQVLRVIAGGESPRSVLDPMADILLALTKKYFNETCHWATVLIRTPGFLSTRLTLEKKEHYLSLLLKERTNKRRIKEIVSELSLASRGLLGTEYAAQTFNSI
;
A
#
# COMPACT_ATOMS: atom_id res chain seq x y z
N MET A 1 -37.25 31.93 23.98
CA MET A 1 -37.09 30.50 24.29
C MET A 1 -36.45 29.85 23.07
N VAL A 2 -35.15 29.56 23.21
CA VAL A 2 -34.21 28.85 22.32
C VAL A 2 -34.41 29.00 20.80
N LEU A 3 -33.60 29.88 20.21
CA LEU A 3 -33.31 29.93 18.78
C LEU A 3 -32.63 28.63 18.36
N ALA A 4 -33.21 27.92 17.39
CA ALA A 4 -32.49 26.91 16.63
C ALA A 4 -31.40 27.62 15.81
N HIS A 5 -30.13 27.20 15.96
CA HIS A 5 -29.03 27.57 15.08
C HIS A 5 -28.91 26.54 13.94
N PRO A 6 -29.25 26.87 12.67
CA PRO A 6 -29.11 25.95 11.55
C PRO A 6 -28.00 26.46 10.62
N GLY A 7 -26.72 26.29 11.00
CA GLY A 7 -25.62 26.81 10.17
C GLY A 7 -24.21 26.20 10.35
N GLN A 8 -24.00 25.17 11.18
CA GLN A 8 -22.63 24.74 11.54
C GLN A 8 -22.03 23.47 10.87
N PRO A 9 -22.76 22.51 10.29
CA PRO A 9 -22.12 21.27 9.81
C PRO A 9 -21.35 21.45 8.49
N GLN A 10 -21.87 22.23 7.53
CA GLN A 10 -21.22 22.42 6.22
C GLN A 10 -19.91 23.22 6.30
N SER A 11 -19.82 24.20 7.22
CA SER A 11 -18.61 25.01 7.40
C SER A 11 -17.45 24.21 8.00
N SER A 12 -17.74 23.33 8.96
CA SER A 12 -16.72 22.51 9.64
C SER A 12 -16.12 21.44 8.71
N GLU A 13 -16.95 20.76 7.91
CA GLU A 13 -16.48 19.76 6.95
C GLU A 13 -15.63 20.40 5.84
N GLU A 14 -16.04 21.57 5.36
CA GLU A 14 -15.31 22.33 4.35
C GLU A 14 -13.95 22.84 4.86
N ALA A 15 -13.90 23.29 6.12
CA ALA A 15 -12.65 23.64 6.79
C ALA A 15 -11.73 22.42 6.93
N ALA A 16 -12.28 21.24 7.29
CA ALA A 16 -11.53 20.00 7.39
C ALA A 16 -10.95 19.56 6.04
N ARG A 17 -11.72 19.67 4.95
CA ARG A 17 -11.24 19.40 3.58
C ARG A 17 -10.12 20.34 3.17
N THR A 18 -10.25 21.63 3.50
CA THR A 18 -9.21 22.63 3.22
C THR A 18 -7.92 22.32 3.99
N ALA A 19 -8.02 22.02 5.29
CA ALA A 19 -6.88 21.67 6.11
C ALA A 19 -6.18 20.39 5.60
N LEU A 20 -6.97 19.37 5.24
CA LEU A 20 -6.45 18.14 4.64
C LEU A 20 -5.69 18.41 3.34
N ALA A 21 -6.28 19.19 2.43
CA ALA A 21 -5.64 19.55 1.18
C ALA A 21 -4.30 20.27 1.40
N LEU A 22 -4.25 21.22 2.33
CA LEU A 22 -3.00 21.92 2.69
C LEU A 22 -1.95 20.97 3.26
N LEU A 23 -2.33 20.02 4.12
CA LEU A 23 -1.42 19.02 4.69
C LEU A 23 -0.88 18.07 3.61
N CYS A 24 -1.75 17.62 2.70
CA CYS A 24 -1.34 16.81 1.56
C CYS A 24 -0.36 17.57 0.67
N GLN A 25 -0.69 18.79 0.28
CA GLN A 25 0.19 19.59 -0.58
C GLN A 25 1.54 19.87 0.09
N SER A 26 1.53 20.30 1.35
CA SER A 26 2.77 20.61 2.09
C SER A 26 3.68 19.38 2.23
N THR A 27 3.09 18.20 2.44
CA THR A 27 3.85 16.95 2.54
C THR A 27 4.40 16.51 1.17
N LEU A 28 3.62 16.71 0.10
CA LEU A 28 4.07 16.44 -1.27
C LEU A 28 5.22 17.37 -1.68
N ASP A 29 5.12 18.66 -1.38
CA ASP A 29 6.17 19.64 -1.65
C ASP A 29 7.45 19.30 -0.87
N LEU A 30 7.30 18.88 0.39
CA LEU A 30 8.42 18.44 1.23
C LEU A 30 9.17 17.26 0.58
N VAL A 31 8.46 16.23 0.12
CA VAL A 31 9.12 15.05 -0.48
C VAL A 31 9.57 15.28 -1.93
N ALA A 32 9.04 16.30 -2.60
CA ALA A 32 9.49 16.72 -3.93
C ALA A 32 10.74 17.61 -3.88
N ALA A 33 11.07 18.18 -2.71
CA ALA A 33 12.17 19.13 -2.57
C ALA A 33 13.56 18.52 -2.84
N SER A 34 13.76 17.23 -2.54
CA SER A 34 15.02 16.54 -2.79
C SER A 34 14.81 15.05 -3.10
N PRO A 35 15.71 14.39 -3.86
CA PRO A 35 15.65 12.95 -4.05
C PRO A 35 15.80 12.13 -2.76
N GLN A 36 16.37 12.74 -1.71
CA GLN A 36 16.64 12.11 -0.42
C GLN A 36 15.54 12.39 0.62
N ALA A 37 14.56 13.22 0.28
CA ALA A 37 13.55 13.73 1.20
C ALA A 37 12.72 12.61 1.86
N PHE A 38 12.48 11.50 1.14
CA PHE A 38 11.81 10.34 1.72
C PHE A 38 12.61 9.70 2.88
N GLN A 39 13.94 9.60 2.75
CA GLN A 39 14.80 9.09 3.83
C GLN A 39 15.01 10.11 4.95
N GLU A 40 15.03 11.41 4.61
CA GLU A 40 15.24 12.50 5.58
C GLU A 40 13.98 12.77 6.43
N HIS A 41 12.78 12.47 5.92
CA HIS A 41 11.51 12.86 6.53
C HIS A 41 10.59 11.68 6.87
N THR A 42 11.17 10.51 7.19
CA THR A 42 10.45 9.26 7.52
C THR A 42 9.43 9.41 8.65
N VAL A 43 9.73 10.22 9.66
CA VAL A 43 8.83 10.51 10.80
C VAL A 43 7.61 11.33 10.36
N ILE A 44 7.81 12.31 9.48
CA ILE A 44 6.73 13.14 8.93
C ILE A 44 5.83 12.28 8.06
N LEU A 45 6.44 11.45 7.20
CA LEU A 45 5.71 10.48 6.38
C LEU A 45 4.90 9.49 7.22
N GLU A 46 5.47 8.98 8.32
CA GLU A 46 4.76 8.10 9.23
C GLU A 46 3.51 8.79 9.81
N ALA A 47 3.67 9.98 10.40
CA ALA A 47 2.56 10.72 11.01
C ALA A 47 1.49 11.09 9.96
N PHE A 48 1.92 11.52 8.77
CA PHE A 48 1.05 11.83 7.65
C PHE A 48 0.22 10.61 7.24
N PHE A 49 0.83 9.44 7.04
CA PHE A 49 0.09 8.26 6.64
C PHE A 49 -0.76 7.65 7.76
N GLN A 50 -0.41 7.85 9.03
CA GLN A 50 -1.30 7.51 10.15
C GLN A 50 -2.59 8.36 10.14
N MET A 51 -2.47 9.65 9.80
CA MET A 51 -3.62 10.53 9.60
C MET A 51 -4.43 10.08 8.38
N MET A 52 -3.79 9.88 7.23
CA MET A 52 -4.46 9.43 6.00
C MET A 52 -5.17 8.09 6.18
N TYR A 53 -4.56 7.14 6.89
CA TYR A 53 -5.19 5.88 7.30
C TYR A 53 -6.47 6.13 8.10
N SER A 54 -6.40 7.00 9.11
CA SER A 54 -7.55 7.30 9.97
C SER A 54 -8.70 7.92 9.17
N ILE A 55 -8.39 8.81 8.23
CA ILE A 55 -9.37 9.42 7.33
C ILE A 55 -9.97 8.38 6.39
N ALA A 56 -9.14 7.58 5.72
CA ALA A 56 -9.60 6.53 4.80
C ALA A 56 -10.53 5.52 5.47
N ARG A 57 -10.29 5.22 6.76
CA ARG A 57 -11.08 4.25 7.54
C ARG A 57 -12.34 4.83 8.17
N LYS A 58 -12.29 6.06 8.71
CA LYS A 58 -13.38 6.62 9.53
C LYS A 58 -14.20 7.69 8.81
N SER A 59 -13.59 8.41 7.87
CA SER A 59 -14.16 9.59 7.23
C SER A 59 -13.80 9.63 5.75
N THR A 60 -13.94 8.51 5.05
CA THR A 60 -13.47 8.32 3.67
C THR A 60 -13.97 9.41 2.71
N MET A 61 -15.18 9.93 2.95
CA MET A 61 -15.76 11.01 2.14
C MET A 61 -14.97 12.32 2.20
N LEU A 62 -14.15 12.56 3.24
CA LEU A 62 -13.25 13.72 3.30
C LEU A 62 -12.18 13.70 2.21
N LEU A 63 -11.85 12.51 1.69
CA LEU A 63 -10.91 12.37 0.56
C LEU A 63 -11.53 12.85 -0.77
N VAL A 64 -12.85 12.96 -0.86
CA VAL A 64 -13.56 13.34 -2.09
C VAL A 64 -13.73 14.86 -2.12
N THR A 65 -12.73 15.58 -2.61
CA THR A 65 -12.74 17.05 -2.73
C THR A 65 -11.98 17.47 -3.98
N ASP A 66 -12.38 18.61 -4.53
CA ASP A 66 -11.70 19.33 -5.63
C ASP A 66 -10.44 20.10 -5.17
N LYS A 67 -10.22 20.21 -3.86
CA LYS A 67 -9.10 20.96 -3.28
C LYS A 67 -7.77 20.22 -3.29
N MET A 68 -7.75 18.92 -3.56
CA MET A 68 -6.53 18.13 -3.64
C MET A 68 -6.61 17.09 -4.73
N ASP A 69 -5.46 16.79 -5.33
CA ASP A 69 -5.30 15.63 -6.19
C ASP A 69 -4.83 14.43 -5.36
N LEU A 70 -5.61 13.35 -5.40
CA LEU A 70 -5.28 12.10 -4.71
C LEU A 70 -4.23 11.27 -5.45
N PHE A 71 -3.97 11.51 -6.74
CA PHE A 71 -2.98 10.74 -7.50
C PHE A 71 -1.57 10.88 -6.93
N PRO A 72 -1.04 12.11 -6.70
CA PRO A 72 0.28 12.28 -6.08
C PRO A 72 0.33 11.75 -4.65
N VAL A 73 -0.75 11.90 -3.87
CA VAL A 73 -0.83 11.37 -2.50
C VAL A 73 -0.73 9.85 -2.48
N PHE A 74 -1.43 9.18 -3.40
CA PHE A 74 -1.36 7.74 -3.55
C PHE A 74 0.02 7.29 -4.04
N ALA A 75 0.59 7.97 -5.03
CA ALA A 75 1.94 7.68 -5.52
C ALA A 75 3.00 7.87 -4.44
N CYS A 76 2.86 8.90 -3.60
CA CYS A 76 3.71 9.13 -2.43
C CYS A 76 3.63 7.94 -1.46
N ALA A 77 2.43 7.44 -1.15
CA ALA A 77 2.28 6.25 -0.31
C ALA A 77 2.95 5.00 -0.91
N VAL A 78 2.84 4.82 -2.23
CA VAL A 78 3.52 3.73 -2.95
C VAL A 78 5.04 3.87 -2.85
N ALA A 79 5.59 5.08 -3.00
CA ALA A 79 7.03 5.29 -2.82
C ALA A 79 7.46 5.03 -1.36
N THR A 80 6.66 5.44 -0.37
CA THR A 80 6.95 5.26 1.05
C THR A 80 7.04 3.80 1.48
N ILE A 81 6.28 2.88 0.88
CA ILE A 81 6.39 1.45 1.22
C ILE A 81 7.70 0.80 0.75
N ALA A 82 8.50 1.50 -0.06
CA ALA A 82 9.84 1.07 -0.48
C ALA A 82 10.92 1.35 0.58
N LEU A 83 10.61 2.13 1.61
CA LEU A 83 11.55 2.53 2.64
C LEU A 83 11.89 1.37 3.60
N PRO A 84 13.05 1.40 4.27
CA PRO A 84 13.43 0.38 5.24
C PRO A 84 12.76 0.57 6.63
N GLU A 85 12.23 1.75 6.94
CA GLU A 85 11.66 2.07 8.25
C GLU A 85 10.31 1.39 8.47
N ARG A 86 10.31 0.34 9.31
CA ARG A 86 9.13 -0.49 9.60
C ARG A 86 7.86 0.31 9.92
N SER A 87 7.95 1.30 10.81
CA SER A 87 6.79 2.05 11.30
C SER A 87 6.21 2.94 10.19
N THR A 88 7.08 3.62 9.44
CA THR A 88 6.74 4.42 8.26
C THR A 88 6.08 3.56 7.17
N VAL A 89 6.68 2.41 6.81
CA VAL A 89 6.11 1.48 5.83
C VAL A 89 4.74 0.99 6.29
N LYS A 90 4.62 0.60 7.57
CA LYS A 90 3.35 0.12 8.12
C LYS A 90 2.26 1.19 8.04
N ALA A 91 2.58 2.45 8.33
CA ALA A 91 1.61 3.56 8.22
C ALA A 91 1.12 3.72 6.78
N ALA A 92 2.04 3.82 5.81
CA ALA A 92 1.69 3.95 4.38
C ALA A 92 0.90 2.74 3.85
N ALA A 93 1.35 1.53 4.16
CA ALA A 93 0.67 0.30 3.75
C ALA A 93 -0.73 0.17 4.36
N SER A 94 -0.91 0.60 5.62
CA SER A 94 -2.23 0.60 6.26
C SER A 94 -3.17 1.57 5.57
N PHE A 95 -2.70 2.77 5.22
CA PHE A 95 -3.47 3.73 4.43
C PHE A 95 -3.88 3.13 3.07
N LEU A 96 -2.92 2.58 2.32
CA LEU A 96 -3.18 1.96 1.01
C LEU A 96 -4.23 0.85 1.11
N ALA A 97 -4.10 -0.06 2.08
CA ALA A 97 -5.04 -1.15 2.28
C ALA A 97 -6.47 -0.64 2.60
N GLU A 98 -6.61 0.34 3.50
CA GLU A 98 -7.93 0.91 3.82
C GLU A 98 -8.53 1.69 2.65
N PHE A 99 -7.71 2.44 1.92
CA PHE A 99 -8.13 3.16 0.72
C PHE A 99 -8.69 2.18 -0.31
N ILE A 100 -7.99 1.07 -0.57
CA ILE A 100 -8.46 0.01 -1.47
C ILE A 100 -9.79 -0.57 -0.96
N LEU A 101 -9.89 -0.91 0.32
CA LEU A 101 -11.09 -1.53 0.91
C LEU A 101 -12.35 -0.68 0.75
N HIS A 102 -12.22 0.65 0.82
CA HIS A 102 -13.32 1.61 0.78
C HIS A 102 -13.52 2.30 -0.58
N SER A 103 -12.64 2.09 -1.54
CA SER A 103 -12.65 2.81 -2.83
C SER A 103 -13.77 2.43 -3.79
N ARG A 104 -14.17 1.15 -3.87
CA ARG A 104 -15.17 0.67 -4.85
C ARG A 104 -16.50 1.45 -4.90
N PRO A 105 -17.15 1.81 -3.78
CA PRO A 105 -18.38 2.60 -3.82
C PRO A 105 -18.18 4.08 -4.18
N ILE A 106 -16.95 4.58 -4.26
CA ILE A 106 -16.63 6.00 -4.43
C ILE A 106 -15.87 6.19 -5.76
N PRO A 107 -16.52 6.71 -6.83
CA PRO A 107 -15.93 6.79 -8.17
C PRO A 107 -14.56 7.50 -8.23
N ALA A 108 -14.39 8.58 -7.46
CA ALA A 108 -13.13 9.31 -7.39
C ALA A 108 -11.98 8.42 -6.89
N LEU A 109 -12.21 7.61 -5.83
CA LEU A 109 -11.18 6.73 -5.28
C LEU A 109 -10.93 5.51 -6.17
N MET A 110 -11.99 4.96 -6.76
CA MET A 110 -11.87 3.87 -7.73
C MET A 110 -11.02 4.29 -8.94
N THR A 111 -11.16 5.55 -9.39
CA THR A 111 -10.35 6.10 -10.49
C THR A 111 -8.87 6.17 -10.11
N VAL A 112 -8.54 6.47 -8.84
CA VAL A 112 -7.15 6.41 -8.35
C VAL A 112 -6.60 4.99 -8.44
N ILE A 113 -7.34 3.99 -7.94
CA ILE A 113 -6.89 2.59 -7.99
C ILE A 113 -6.73 2.11 -9.44
N ASN A 114 -7.66 2.45 -10.33
CA ASN A 114 -7.59 1.97 -11.71
C ASN A 114 -6.39 2.53 -12.49
N ARG A 115 -5.91 3.73 -12.18
CA ARG A 115 -4.71 4.29 -12.87
C ARG A 115 -3.40 3.98 -12.16
N SER A 116 -3.40 3.85 -10.83
CA SER A 116 -2.18 3.66 -10.03
C SER A 116 -2.02 2.24 -9.47
N GLY A 117 -2.97 1.35 -9.72
CA GLY A 117 -2.99 -0.01 -9.16
C GLY A 117 -1.87 -0.90 -9.68
N GLU A 118 -1.50 -0.78 -10.96
CA GLU A 118 -0.35 -1.50 -11.52
C GLU A 118 0.96 -1.09 -10.83
N LEU A 119 1.18 0.22 -10.67
CA LEU A 119 2.33 0.78 -9.94
C LEU A 119 2.40 0.25 -8.50
N LEU A 120 1.24 0.18 -7.82
CA LEU A 120 1.19 -0.38 -6.46
C LEU A 120 1.53 -1.88 -6.45
N VAL A 121 0.95 -2.67 -7.34
CA VAL A 121 1.25 -4.13 -7.43
C VAL A 121 2.73 -4.34 -7.73
N GLU A 122 3.29 -3.58 -8.65
CA GLU A 122 4.70 -3.63 -8.98
C GLU A 122 5.57 -3.37 -7.75
N GLN A 123 5.32 -2.25 -7.04
CA GLN A 123 6.10 -1.86 -5.88
C GLN A 123 5.98 -2.89 -4.75
N VAL A 124 4.78 -3.39 -4.47
CA VAL A 124 4.55 -4.44 -3.48
C VAL A 124 5.36 -5.70 -3.81
N LEU A 125 5.31 -6.15 -5.06
CA LEU A 125 6.07 -7.33 -5.51
C LEU A 125 7.59 -7.10 -5.45
N ARG A 126 8.06 -5.89 -5.77
CA ARG A 126 9.48 -5.51 -5.62
C ARG A 126 9.91 -5.51 -4.16
N VAL A 127 9.10 -5.01 -3.23
CA VAL A 127 9.41 -5.05 -1.79
C VAL A 127 9.50 -6.49 -1.30
N ILE A 128 8.62 -7.38 -1.78
CA ILE A 128 8.63 -8.80 -1.39
C ILE A 128 9.87 -9.52 -1.92
N ALA A 129 10.18 -9.33 -3.21
CA ALA A 129 11.20 -10.10 -3.91
C ALA A 129 12.59 -9.44 -3.95
N GLY A 130 12.70 -8.18 -3.55
CA GLY A 130 13.92 -7.34 -3.62
C GLY A 130 15.08 -7.79 -2.75
N GLY A 131 14.93 -8.87 -1.98
CA GLY A 131 16.06 -9.63 -1.44
C GLY A 131 16.65 -9.11 -0.12
N GLU A 132 16.28 -7.93 0.35
CA GLU A 132 16.84 -7.34 1.57
C GLU A 132 15.77 -6.88 2.58
N SER A 133 14.49 -6.94 2.21
CA SER A 133 13.40 -6.52 3.08
C SER A 133 13.27 -7.41 4.32
N PRO A 134 13.30 -6.85 5.55
CA PRO A 134 13.05 -7.62 6.76
C PRO A 134 11.59 -8.08 6.80
N ARG A 135 11.33 -9.19 7.50
CA ARG A 135 9.97 -9.75 7.62
C ARG A 135 8.94 -8.74 8.13
N SER A 136 9.37 -7.84 9.01
CA SER A 136 8.55 -6.76 9.55
C SER A 136 7.99 -5.80 8.50
N VAL A 137 8.64 -5.68 7.34
CA VAL A 137 8.26 -4.87 6.17
C VAL A 137 7.43 -5.69 5.16
N LEU A 138 7.57 -7.02 5.17
CA LEU A 138 6.78 -7.94 4.34
C LEU A 138 5.33 -8.09 4.81
N ASP A 139 5.11 -8.10 6.12
CA ASP A 139 3.76 -8.23 6.71
C ASP A 139 2.78 -7.16 6.21
N PRO A 140 3.14 -5.86 6.16
CA PRO A 140 2.30 -4.83 5.56
C PRO A 140 2.01 -5.05 4.06
N MET A 141 2.93 -5.65 3.29
CA MET A 141 2.71 -5.95 1.87
C MET A 141 1.60 -7.00 1.67
N ALA A 142 1.57 -7.99 2.56
CA ALA A 142 0.53 -9.02 2.58
C ALA A 142 -0.86 -8.40 2.82
N ASP A 143 -0.96 -7.36 3.64
CA ASP A 143 -2.22 -6.65 3.93
C ASP A 143 -2.72 -5.88 2.70
N ILE A 144 -1.81 -5.25 1.94
CA ILE A 144 -2.14 -4.58 0.67
C ILE A 144 -2.63 -5.60 -0.37
N LEU A 145 -1.89 -6.71 -0.55
CA LEU A 145 -2.28 -7.76 -1.50
C LEU A 145 -3.66 -8.32 -1.16
N LEU A 146 -3.94 -8.56 0.11
CA LEU A 146 -5.24 -9.04 0.56
C LEU A 146 -6.37 -8.04 0.24
N ALA A 147 -6.13 -6.74 0.41
CA ALA A 147 -7.10 -5.71 0.04
C ALA A 147 -7.35 -5.67 -1.47
N LEU A 148 -6.28 -5.75 -2.27
CA LEU A 148 -6.32 -5.79 -3.73
C LEU A 148 -7.05 -7.03 -4.24
N THR A 149 -6.70 -8.23 -3.80
CA THR A 149 -7.36 -9.48 -4.24
C THR A 149 -8.81 -9.55 -3.78
N LYS A 150 -9.17 -8.90 -2.67
CA LYS A 150 -10.56 -8.81 -2.20
C LYS A 150 -11.42 -7.83 -3.01
N LYS A 151 -10.86 -6.69 -3.45
CA LYS A 151 -11.64 -5.61 -4.07
C LYS A 151 -11.43 -5.47 -5.58
N TYR A 152 -10.22 -5.73 -6.06
CA TYR A 152 -9.76 -5.54 -7.44
C TYR A 152 -9.16 -6.81 -8.01
N PHE A 153 -9.82 -7.96 -7.78
CA PHE A 153 -9.28 -9.28 -8.14
C PHE A 153 -8.87 -9.38 -9.62
N ASN A 154 -9.76 -9.02 -10.54
CA ASN A 154 -9.50 -9.16 -11.98
C ASN A 154 -8.36 -8.24 -12.42
N GLU A 155 -8.38 -7.00 -11.95
CA GLU A 155 -7.36 -5.99 -12.26
C GLU A 155 -6.00 -6.40 -11.68
N THR A 156 -5.97 -6.88 -10.42
CA THR A 156 -4.76 -7.36 -9.76
C THR A 156 -4.17 -8.58 -10.46
N CYS A 157 -5.01 -9.53 -10.87
CA CYS A 157 -4.59 -10.68 -11.68
C CYS A 157 -3.94 -10.22 -13.00
N HIS A 158 -4.55 -9.26 -13.69
CA HIS A 158 -4.03 -8.72 -14.94
C HIS A 158 -2.68 -8.03 -14.74
N TRP A 159 -2.60 -7.04 -13.84
CA TRP A 159 -1.38 -6.29 -13.55
C TRP A 159 -0.23 -7.23 -13.15
N ALA A 160 -0.48 -8.15 -12.22
CA ALA A 160 0.56 -9.05 -11.74
C ALA A 160 1.03 -10.04 -12.82
N THR A 161 0.13 -10.53 -13.68
CA THR A 161 0.49 -11.44 -14.78
C THR A 161 1.37 -10.75 -15.82
N VAL A 162 1.09 -9.47 -16.13
CA VAL A 162 1.93 -8.67 -17.02
C VAL A 162 3.31 -8.49 -16.40
N LEU A 163 3.38 -8.10 -15.13
CA LEU A 163 4.63 -7.84 -14.42
C LEU A 163 5.56 -9.05 -14.32
N ILE A 164 5.05 -10.25 -14.00
CA ILE A 164 5.91 -11.43 -13.83
C ILE A 164 6.56 -11.91 -15.14
N ARG A 165 5.99 -11.53 -16.29
CA ARG A 165 6.53 -11.84 -17.62
C ARG A 165 7.65 -10.88 -18.02
N THR A 166 7.79 -9.75 -17.33
CA THR A 166 8.88 -8.81 -17.54
C THR A 166 10.22 -9.47 -17.20
N PRO A 167 11.20 -9.50 -18.12
CA PRO A 167 12.51 -10.08 -17.86
C PRO A 167 13.17 -9.47 -16.61
N GLY A 168 13.70 -10.33 -15.74
CA GLY A 168 14.36 -9.91 -14.50
C GLY A 168 13.43 -9.47 -13.36
N PHE A 169 12.11 -9.37 -13.58
CA PHE A 169 11.17 -8.99 -12.52
C PHE A 169 11.05 -10.07 -11.43
N LEU A 170 10.75 -9.65 -10.18
CA LEU A 170 10.89 -10.39 -8.92
C LEU A 170 12.34 -10.74 -8.56
N SER A 171 12.93 -11.69 -9.28
CA SER A 171 14.31 -12.14 -9.08
C SER A 171 14.75 -12.96 -10.28
N THR A 172 16.03 -12.86 -10.63
CA THR A 172 16.68 -13.71 -11.64
C THR A 172 16.89 -15.14 -11.14
N ARG A 173 16.77 -15.38 -9.82
CA ARG A 173 16.92 -16.70 -9.19
C ARG A 173 15.67 -17.58 -9.31
N LEU A 174 14.53 -17.00 -9.69
CA LEU A 174 13.27 -17.72 -9.86
C LEU A 174 13.03 -18.03 -11.34
N THR A 175 12.72 -19.30 -11.64
CA THR A 175 12.19 -19.70 -12.95
C THR A 175 10.81 -19.08 -13.16
N LEU A 176 10.40 -18.92 -14.43
CA LEU A 176 9.07 -18.39 -14.74
C LEU A 176 7.95 -19.24 -14.10
N GLU A 177 8.07 -20.56 -14.16
CA GLU A 177 7.13 -21.51 -13.52
C GLU A 177 6.98 -21.24 -12.00
N LYS A 178 8.09 -21.02 -11.29
CA LYS A 178 8.05 -20.68 -9.86
C LYS A 178 7.40 -19.32 -9.61
N LYS A 179 7.65 -18.32 -10.47
CA LYS A 179 6.99 -17.01 -10.37
C LYS A 179 5.48 -17.14 -10.56
N GLU A 180 5.05 -17.88 -11.58
CA GLU A 180 3.64 -18.16 -11.85
C GLU A 180 2.97 -18.94 -10.70
N HIS A 181 3.68 -19.91 -10.13
CA HIS A 181 3.20 -20.67 -8.97
C HIS A 181 2.94 -19.75 -7.76
N TYR A 182 3.92 -18.96 -7.33
CA TYR A 182 3.75 -18.04 -6.21
C TYR A 182 2.69 -16.99 -6.48
N LEU A 183 2.64 -16.46 -7.71
CA LEU A 183 1.62 -15.51 -8.09
C LEU A 183 0.21 -16.13 -7.97
N SER A 184 0.03 -17.37 -8.45
CA SER A 184 -1.22 -18.11 -8.32
C SER A 184 -1.64 -18.28 -6.85
N LEU A 185 -0.69 -18.60 -5.96
CA LEU A 185 -0.95 -18.70 -4.52
C LEU A 185 -1.39 -17.36 -3.91
N LEU A 186 -0.68 -16.27 -4.21
CA LEU A 186 -0.99 -14.93 -3.71
C LEU A 186 -2.36 -14.44 -4.18
N LEU A 187 -2.68 -14.62 -5.46
CA LEU A 187 -3.93 -14.13 -6.04
C LEU A 187 -5.16 -14.94 -5.57
N LYS A 188 -5.00 -16.25 -5.37
CA LYS A 188 -6.09 -17.12 -4.88
C LYS A 188 -6.43 -16.87 -3.43
N GLU A 189 -5.48 -16.38 -2.63
CA GLU A 189 -5.73 -16.06 -1.22
C GLU A 189 -6.39 -14.68 -1.08
N ARG A 190 -7.62 -14.65 -0.55
CA ARG A 190 -8.45 -13.43 -0.46
C ARG A 190 -9.02 -13.17 0.91
N THR A 191 -8.82 -14.08 1.87
CA THR A 191 -9.44 -13.99 3.20
C THR A 191 -8.53 -14.39 4.34
N ASN A 192 -7.63 -15.35 4.13
CA ASN A 192 -6.75 -15.86 5.16
C ASN A 192 -5.47 -15.04 5.24
N LYS A 193 -5.50 -14.06 6.15
CA LYS A 193 -4.38 -13.15 6.45
C LYS A 193 -3.10 -13.90 6.87
N ARG A 194 -3.23 -15.00 7.60
CA ARG A 194 -2.06 -15.81 8.01
C ARG A 194 -1.43 -16.46 6.79
N ARG A 195 -2.25 -17.10 5.95
CA ARG A 195 -1.77 -17.81 4.77
C ARG A 195 -1.07 -16.90 3.77
N ILE A 196 -1.63 -15.71 3.49
CA ILE A 196 -0.99 -14.78 2.55
C ILE A 196 0.38 -14.30 3.08
N LYS A 197 0.54 -14.11 4.39
CA LYS A 197 1.83 -13.77 5.01
C LYS A 197 2.86 -14.90 4.89
N GLU A 198 2.42 -16.15 5.04
CA GLU A 198 3.28 -17.33 4.80
C GLU A 198 3.77 -17.35 3.35
N ILE A 199 2.87 -17.19 2.38
CA ILE A 199 3.20 -17.19 0.95
C ILE A 199 4.15 -16.02 0.60
N VAL A 200 3.90 -14.82 1.13
CA VAL A 200 4.78 -13.66 0.94
C VAL A 200 6.18 -13.92 1.52
N SER A 201 6.25 -14.53 2.71
CA SER A 201 7.52 -14.87 3.36
C SER A 201 8.29 -15.93 2.55
N GLU A 202 7.60 -16.97 2.08
CA GLU A 202 8.15 -18.00 1.20
C GLU A 202 8.69 -17.40 -0.10
N LEU A 203 7.92 -16.55 -0.78
CA LEU A 203 8.35 -15.89 -2.03
C LEU A 203 9.59 -15.01 -1.79
N SER A 204 9.63 -14.28 -0.68
CA SER A 204 10.79 -13.46 -0.33
C SER A 204 12.04 -14.32 -0.07
N LEU A 205 11.91 -15.46 0.61
CA LEU A 205 13.00 -16.42 0.78
C LEU A 205 13.42 -17.05 -0.56
N ALA A 206 12.45 -17.39 -1.41
CA ALA A 206 12.66 -17.96 -2.73
C ALA A 206 13.50 -17.03 -3.61
N SER A 207 13.12 -15.75 -3.62
CA SER A 207 13.75 -14.70 -4.40
C SER A 207 15.21 -14.46 -3.99
N ARG A 208 15.56 -14.78 -2.74
CA ARG A 208 16.91 -14.75 -2.17
C ARG A 208 17.71 -16.05 -2.36
N GLY A 209 17.07 -17.14 -2.78
CA GLY A 209 17.69 -18.47 -2.81
C GLY A 209 17.86 -19.10 -1.42
N LEU A 210 17.07 -18.67 -0.42
CA LEU A 210 17.18 -19.11 0.97
C LEU A 210 16.13 -20.17 1.37
N LEU A 211 15.23 -20.56 0.45
CA LEU A 211 14.25 -21.62 0.71
C LEU A 211 14.94 -22.97 0.97
N GLY A 212 14.55 -23.65 2.05
CA GLY A 212 15.10 -24.94 2.44
C GLY A 212 16.42 -24.86 3.23
N THR A 213 16.85 -23.66 3.63
CA THR A 213 17.99 -23.47 4.56
C THR A 213 17.50 -23.43 6.01
N GLU A 214 18.37 -23.65 7.00
CA GLU A 214 18.03 -23.54 8.44
C GLU A 214 17.38 -22.19 8.80
N TYR A 215 17.71 -21.13 8.05
CA TYR A 215 17.10 -19.80 8.18
C TYR A 215 15.59 -19.78 7.83
N ALA A 216 15.18 -20.57 6.84
CA ALA A 216 13.77 -20.75 6.51
C ALA A 216 13.03 -21.46 7.65
N ALA A 217 13.62 -22.49 8.25
CA ALA A 217 13.04 -23.24 9.36
C ALA A 217 12.81 -22.36 10.62
N GLN A 218 13.74 -21.47 10.95
CA GLN A 218 13.56 -20.50 12.04
C GLN A 218 12.45 -19.48 11.74
N THR A 219 12.31 -19.08 10.47
CA THR A 219 11.24 -18.17 10.03
C THR A 219 9.85 -18.82 10.16
N PHE A 220 9.70 -20.11 9.88
CA PHE A 220 8.42 -20.82 10.02
C PHE A 220 8.06 -21.18 11.47
N ASN A 221 9.05 -21.42 12.33
CA ASN A 221 8.83 -21.75 13.75
C ASN A 221 8.45 -20.54 14.63
N SER A 222 8.50 -19.32 14.07
CA SER A 222 8.15 -18.07 14.75
C SER A 222 6.73 -17.58 14.41
N ILE A 223 5.90 -18.42 13.77
CA ILE A 223 4.52 -18.14 13.29
C ILE A 223 3.49 -18.69 14.27
#